data_AF-A0A1Y3AQP9-F1
#
_entry.id   AF-A0A1Y3AQP9-F1
#
_cell.length_a   1.000
_cell.length_b   1.000
_cell.length_c   1.000
_cell.angle_alpha   90.00
_cell.angle_beta   90.00
_cell.angle_gamma   90.00
#
_symmetry.space_group_name_H-M   'P 1'
#
loop_
_entity.id
_entity.type
_entity.pdbx_description
1 polymer ?
#
loop_
_entity_poly.entity_id
_entity_poly.type
_entity_poly.pdbx_seq_one_letter_code
_entity_poly.pdbx_strand_id
1 'polypeptide(L)' 'MLAEWIKSLDKKTSERTDEDLEIIYKKLKTFKLFRRIHPSVIQQLCFVAIIEHIEKGVVCKKI' A
#
# COMPACT_ATOMS: atom_id res chain seq x y z
N MET A 1 0.97 -14.45 11.20
CA MET A 1 0.85 -14.57 9.73
C MET A 1 0.77 -13.15 9.17
N LEU A 2 1.71 -12.69 8.36
CA LEU A 2 1.65 -11.36 7.73
C LEU A 2 0.40 -11.27 6.85
N ALA A 3 -0.34 -10.15 6.95
CA ALA A 3 -1.55 -9.94 6.17
C ALA A 3 -1.22 -9.93 4.66
N GLU A 4 -2.10 -10.51 3.85
CA GLU A 4 -1.86 -10.71 2.41
C GLU A 4 -1.56 -9.40 1.67
N TRP A 5 -2.29 -8.33 1.98
CA TRP A 5 -2.03 -7.01 1.40
C TRP A 5 -0.66 -6.43 1.76
N ILE A 6 -0.11 -6.77 2.94
CA ILE A 6 1.24 -6.35 3.33
C ILE A 6 2.24 -7.11 2.47
N LYS A 7 2.05 -8.42 2.27
CA LYS A 7 2.91 -9.22 1.39
C LYS A 7 2.90 -8.72 -0.06
N SER A 8 1.73 -8.39 -0.61
CA SER A 8 1.62 -7.82 -1.96
C SER A 8 2.27 -6.44 -2.06
N LEU A 9 2.18 -5.62 -1.01
CA LEU A 9 2.79 -4.29 -0.98
C LEU A 9 4.31 -4.33 -0.71
N ASP A 10 4.82 -5.39 -0.07
CA ASP A 10 6.24 -5.61 0.20
C ASP A 10 7.01 -6.09 -1.05
N LYS A 11 6.30 -6.64 -2.06
CA LYS A 11 6.89 -6.93 -3.37
C LYS A 11 7.42 -5.65 -4.01
N LYS A 12 8.51 -5.79 -4.79
CA LYS A 12 9.01 -4.71 -5.64
C LYS A 12 7.90 -4.24 -6.58
N THR A 13 7.77 -2.94 -6.76
CA THR A 13 6.69 -2.33 -7.56
C THR A 13 6.60 -2.90 -8.98
N SER A 14 7.75 -3.23 -9.59
CA SER A 14 7.84 -3.85 -10.92
C SER A 14 7.43 -5.33 -10.99
N GLU A 15 7.30 -6.00 -9.84
CA GLU A 15 7.04 -7.44 -9.74
C GLU A 15 5.60 -7.74 -9.28
N ARG A 16 4.78 -6.70 -9.05
CA ARG A 16 3.38 -6.86 -8.65
C ARG A 16 2.54 -7.34 -9.83
N THR A 17 1.74 -8.37 -9.60
CA THR A 17 0.74 -8.84 -10.57
C THR A 17 -0.58 -8.08 -10.42
N ASP A 18 -1.50 -8.27 -11.36
CA ASP A 18 -2.84 -7.68 -11.27
C ASP A 18 -3.60 -8.15 -10.01
N GLU A 19 -3.37 -9.40 -9.57
CA GLU A 19 -3.93 -9.91 -8.32
C GLU A 19 -3.38 -9.15 -7.10
N ASP A 20 -2.07 -8.88 -7.07
CA ASP A 20 -1.46 -8.09 -6.00
C ASP A 20 -2.06 -6.68 -5.94
N LEU A 21 -2.20 -6.04 -7.09
CA LEU A 21 -2.76 -4.69 -7.20
C LEU A 21 -4.21 -4.65 -6.71
N GLU A 22 -5.00 -5.67 -7.02
CA GLU A 22 -6.39 -5.79 -6.58
C GLU A 22 -6.49 -6.02 -5.06
N ILE A 23 -5.62 -6.85 -4.48
CA ILE A 23 -5.54 -7.07 -3.03
C ILE A 23 -5.19 -5.75 -2.31
N ILE A 24 -4.18 -5.03 -2.81
CA ILE A 24 -3.78 -3.72 -2.25
C ILE A 24 -4.91 -2.72 -2.38
N TYR A 25 -5.54 -2.62 -3.55
CA TYR A 25 -6.63 -1.67 -3.82
C TYR A 25 -7.84 -1.89 -2.92
N LYS A 26 -8.29 -3.15 -2.79
CA LYS A 26 -9.36 -3.55 -1.87
C LYS A 26 -9.04 -3.12 -0.45
N LYS A 27 -7.79 -3.30 -0.01
CA LYS A 27 -7.38 -2.88 1.33
C LYS A 27 -7.36 -1.36 1.49
N LEU A 28 -6.75 -0.63 0.56
CA LEU A 28 -6.62 0.83 0.63
C LEU A 28 -8.00 1.50 0.71
N LYS A 29 -9.00 1.00 -0.03
CA LYS A 29 -10.38 1.50 0.05
C LYS A 29 -11.03 1.37 1.43
N THR A 30 -10.56 0.46 2.29
CA THR A 30 -11.10 0.33 3.65
C THR A 30 -10.62 1.42 4.61
N PHE A 31 -9.47 2.06 4.33
CA PHE A 31 -8.92 3.08 5.20
C PHE A 31 -9.71 4.38 5.09
N LYS A 32 -10.01 4.99 6.25
CA LYS A 32 -10.76 6.25 6.33
C LYS A 32 -10.08 7.39 5.57
N LEU A 33 -8.75 7.39 5.50
CA LEU A 33 -7.95 8.39 4.79
C LEU A 33 -8.26 8.44 3.29
N PHE A 34 -8.47 7.27 2.66
CA PHE A 34 -8.67 7.19 1.21
C PHE A 34 -10.13 7.31 0.78
N ARG A 35 -11.10 7.43 1.71
CA ARG A 35 -12.54 7.51 1.37
C ARG A 35 -12.91 8.70 0.50
N ARG A 36 -12.17 9.81 0.61
CA ARG A 36 -12.41 11.05 -0.16
C ARG A 36 -11.51 11.17 -1.39
N ILE A 37 -10.61 10.20 -1.60
CA ILE A 37 -9.69 10.19 -2.71
C ILE A 37 -10.35 9.49 -3.90
N HIS A 38 -10.22 10.06 -5.09
CA HIS A 38 -10.81 9.49 -6.30
C HIS A 38 -10.25 8.08 -6.55
N PRO A 39 -11.09 7.09 -6.92
CA PRO A 39 -10.64 5.70 -7.10
C PRO A 39 -9.45 5.52 -8.05
N SER A 40 -9.36 6.31 -9.12
CA SER A 40 -8.22 6.25 -10.05
C SER A 40 -6.89 6.61 -9.39
N VAL A 41 -6.89 7.54 -8.43
CA VAL A 41 -5.69 7.92 -7.68
C VAL A 41 -5.28 6.79 -6.74
N ILE A 42 -6.25 6.11 -6.12
CA ILE A 42 -5.96 4.93 -5.28
C ILE A 42 -5.37 3.80 -6.15
N GLN A 43 -5.92 3.57 -7.36
CA GLN A 43 -5.36 2.61 -8.30
C GLN A 43 -3.92 2.94 -8.68
N GLN A 44 -3.63 4.20 -9.04
CA GLN A 44 -2.26 4.66 -9.32
C GLN A 44 -1.34 4.44 -8.13
N LEU A 45 -1.83 4.69 -6.90
CA LEU A 45 -1.08 4.47 -5.68
C LEU A 45 -0.67 3.00 -5.51
N CYS A 46 -1.52 2.04 -5.89
CA CYS A 46 -1.18 0.60 -5.82
C CYS A 46 0.07 0.23 -6.63
N PHE A 47 0.34 0.93 -7.74
CA PHE A 47 1.52 0.66 -8.58
C PHE A 47 2.83 1.18 -7.97
N VAL A 48 2.78 2.29 -7.22
CA VAL A 48 3.97 3.02 -6.79
C VAL A 48 4.21 2.99 -5.28
N ALA A 49 3.20 2.66 -4.49
CA ALA A 49 3.31 2.67 -3.03
C ALA A 49 4.28 1.60 -2.53
N ILE A 50 5.00 1.94 -1.45
CA ILE A 50 5.86 1.04 -0.71
C ILE A 50 5.42 1.03 0.75
N ILE A 51 5.77 -0.03 1.46
CA ILE A 51 5.56 -0.15 2.90
C ILE A 51 6.91 -0.33 3.58
N GLU A 52 7.10 0.36 4.70
CA GLU A 52 8.28 0.21 5.53
C GLU A 52 7.87 -0.15 6.95
N HIS A 53 8.63 -1.07 7.53
CA HIS A 53 8.49 -1.44 8.93
C HIS A 53 9.32 -0.49 9.79
N ILE A 54 8.65 0.32 10.59
CA ILE A 54 9.31 1.28 11.47
C ILE A 54 9.51 0.64 12.85
N GLU A 55 10.76 0.50 13.27
CA GLU A 55 11.12 -0.01 14.58
C GLU A 55 10.79 0.98 15.70
N LYS A 56 10.59 0.44 16.91
CA LYS A 56 10.31 1.27 18.09
C LYS A 56 11.50 2.20 18.36
N GLY A 57 11.22 3.51 18.44
CA GLY A 57 12.23 4.54 18.72
C GLY A 57 12.77 5.23 17.46
N VAL A 58 12.37 4.80 16.26
CA VAL A 58 12.65 5.50 15.02
C VAL A 58 11.69 6.67 14.84
N VAL A 59 12.23 7.86 14.51
CA VAL A 59 11.44 9.05 14.16
C VAL A 59 11.50 9.27 12.66
N CYS A 60 10.37 9.11 11.98
CA CYS A 60 10.24 9.46 10.56
C CYS A 60 10.32 10.98 10.42
N LYS A 61 11.44 11.49 9.89
CA LYS A 61 11.57 12.90 9.55
C LYS A 61 10.81 13.17 8.25
N LYS A 62 10.00 14.23 8.23
CA LYS A 62 9.44 14.74 6.97
C LYS A 62 10.60 15.23 6.11
N ILE A 63 10.68 14.71 4.89
CA ILE A 63 11.55 15.22 3.83
C ILE A 63 10.92 16.50 3.28
#